data_AF-A0AAD9GX95-F1
#
_entry.id   AF-A0AAD9GX95-F1
#
_cell.length_a   1.000
_cell.length_b   1.000
_cell.length_c   1.000
_cell.angle_alpha   90.00
_cell.angle_beta   90.00
_cell.angle_gamma   90.00
#
_symmetry.space_group_name_H-M   'P 1'
#
loop_
_entity.id
_entity.type
_entity.pdbx_description
1 polymer ?
#
loop_
_entity_poly.entity_id
_entity_poly.type
_entity_poly.pdbx_seq_one_letter_code
_entity_poly.pdbx_strand_id
1 'polypeptide(L)'
;MAADAKSGLERFNGKSYTMWKGKLLTHVNQVDHVYQTKLLEKRQSEAKVLMADFLRSSPDKPASPTTETAEHDALAMRWDVMHWTRGRGDLQNLLNQVLPNFFLST
;
A
#
# COMPACT_ATOMS: atom_id res chain seq x y z
N MET A 1 -12.80 -15.37 -26.26
CA MET A 1 -11.54 -15.29 -25.49
C MET A 1 -11.41 -13.86 -24.99
N ALA A 2 -11.55 -13.65 -23.69
CA ALA A 2 -11.43 -12.33 -23.08
C ALA A 2 -9.94 -11.92 -23.14
N ALA A 3 -9.66 -10.78 -23.76
CA ALA A 3 -8.33 -10.20 -23.75
C ALA A 3 -7.99 -9.85 -22.31
N ASP A 4 -6.96 -10.50 -21.76
CA ASP A 4 -6.31 -10.10 -20.52
C ASP A 4 -5.94 -8.62 -20.63
N ALA A 5 -6.72 -7.78 -19.95
CA ALA A 5 -6.40 -6.39 -19.76
C ALA A 5 -5.21 -6.32 -18.80
N LYS A 6 -4.02 -6.65 -19.31
CA LYS A 6 -2.76 -6.30 -18.66
C LYS A 6 -2.80 -4.80 -18.45
N SER A 7 -2.91 -4.41 -17.18
CA SER A 7 -3.06 -3.03 -16.72
C SER A 7 -2.14 -2.10 -17.52
N GLY A 8 -2.61 -0.93 -17.95
CA GLY A 8 -1.91 -0.04 -18.89
C GLY A 8 -0.48 0.35 -18.49
N LEU A 9 -0.07 0.07 -17.25
CA LEU A 9 1.29 0.23 -16.76
C LEU A 9 2.24 -0.90 -17.23
N GLU A 10 1.74 -2.12 -17.45
CA GLU A 10 2.52 -3.24 -18.00
C GLU A 10 2.85 -3.05 -19.48
N ARG A 11 2.09 -2.22 -20.21
CA ARG A 11 2.27 -1.95 -21.64
C ARG A 11 2.10 -0.46 -21.94
N PHE A 12 3.20 0.28 -22.06
CA PHE A 12 3.19 1.67 -22.53
C PHE A 12 3.89 1.74 -23.89
N ASN A 13 3.23 2.34 -24.88
CA ASN A 13 3.71 2.44 -26.27
C ASN A 13 4.21 1.10 -26.87
N GLY A 14 3.47 0.02 -26.64
CA GLY A 14 3.82 -1.31 -27.16
C GLY A 14 5.00 -2.02 -26.46
N LYS A 15 5.70 -1.37 -25.54
CA LYS A 15 6.80 -1.95 -24.75
C LYS A 15 6.29 -2.53 -23.43
N SER A 16 6.76 -3.72 -23.09
CA SER A 16 6.46 -4.39 -21.82
C SER A 16 7.49 -3.97 -20.77
N TYR A 17 7.02 -3.46 -19.63
CA TYR A 17 7.90 -2.99 -18.57
C TYR A 17 7.78 -3.83 -17.29
N THR A 18 7.91 -5.15 -17.40
CA THR A 18 7.84 -6.08 -16.25
C THR A 18 8.75 -5.71 -15.08
N MET A 19 9.89 -5.05 -15.36
CA MET A 19 10.85 -4.65 -14.34
C MET A 19 10.38 -3.51 -13.42
N TRP A 20 9.50 -2.59 -13.87
CA TRP A 20 9.05 -1.50 -13.00
C TRP A 20 8.22 -2.03 -11.84
N LYS A 21 7.42 -3.08 -12.06
CA LYS A 21 6.57 -3.67 -11.02
C LYS A 21 7.42 -4.27 -9.90
N GLY A 22 8.49 -4.96 -10.27
CA GLY A 22 9.47 -5.48 -9.32
C GLY A 22 10.20 -4.36 -8.55
N LYS A 23 10.68 -3.33 -9.26
CA LYS A 23 11.35 -2.18 -8.63
C LYS A 23 10.44 -1.43 -7.66
N LEU A 24 9.19 -1.17 -8.07
CA LEU A 24 8.18 -0.53 -7.23
C LEU A 24 7.88 -1.36 -6.00
N LEU A 25 7.65 -2.67 -6.16
CA LEU A 25 7.38 -3.57 -5.04
C LEU A 25 8.55 -3.63 -4.06
N THR A 26 9.80 -3.70 -4.54
CA THR A 26 10.99 -3.66 -3.69
C THR A 26 11.07 -2.37 -2.89
N HIS A 27 10.85 -1.22 -3.53
CA HIS A 27 10.89 0.07 -2.85
C HIS A 27 9.78 0.19 -1.80
N VAL A 28 8.56 -0.23 -2.14
CA VAL A 28 7.43 -0.26 -1.20
C VAL A 28 7.71 -1.17 -0.01
N ASN A 29 8.26 -2.38 -0.23
CA ASN A 29 8.64 -3.27 0.86
C ASN A 29 9.68 -2.65 1.81
N GLN A 30 10.64 -1.87 1.29
CA GLN A 30 11.61 -1.15 2.13
C GLN A 30 10.92 -0.08 3.00
N VAL A 31 10.00 0.69 2.41
CA VAL A 31 9.22 1.71 3.12
C VAL A 31 8.35 1.08 4.21
N ASP A 32 7.69 -0.04 3.89
CA ASP A 32 6.88 -0.79 4.84
C ASP A 32 7.70 -1.38 5.98
N HIS A 33 8.88 -1.94 5.69
CA HIS A 33 9.79 -2.45 6.71
C HIS A 33 10.20 -1.36 7.71
N VAL A 34 10.67 -0.21 7.21
CA VAL A 34 11.04 0.94 8.06
C VAL A 34 9.86 1.40 8.91
N TYR A 35 8.66 1.38 8.36
CA TYR A 35 7.46 1.74 9.10
C TYR A 35 7.14 0.76 10.23
N GLN A 36 7.14 -0.54 9.95
CA GLN A 36 6.91 -1.56 10.98
C GLN A 36 7.95 -1.51 12.10
N THR A 37 9.23 -1.30 11.77
CA THR A 37 10.28 -1.12 12.78
C THR A 37 9.98 0.07 13.70
N LYS A 38 9.52 1.20 13.14
CA LYS A 38 9.15 2.38 13.94
C LYS A 38 7.92 2.14 14.83
N LEU A 39 6.96 1.31 14.38
CA LEU A 39 5.82 0.92 15.22
C LEU A 39 6.29 0.10 16.43
N LEU A 40 7.19 -0.85 16.21
CA LEU A 40 7.79 -1.68 17.26
C LEU A 40 8.56 -0.83 18.27
N GLU A 41 9.40 0.09 17.80
CA GLU A 41 10.15 1.02 18.66
C GLU A 41 9.22 1.86 19.56
N LYS A 42 8.07 2.28 19.02
CA LYS A 42 7.07 3.07 19.74
C LYS A 42 6.12 2.22 20.59
N ARG A 43 6.29 0.89 20.64
CA ARG A 43 5.35 -0.06 21.26
C ARG A 43 3.90 0.16 20.78
N GLN A 44 3.73 0.53 19.52
CA GLN A 44 2.43 0.69 18.88
C GLN A 44 1.96 -0.63 18.29
N SER A 45 0.65 -0.72 18.01
CA SER A 45 0.07 -1.89 17.35
C SER A 45 0.70 -2.08 15.97
N GLU A 46 0.93 -3.33 15.58
CA GLU A 46 1.43 -3.65 14.26
C GLU A 46 0.42 -3.27 13.17
N ALA A 47 0.92 -2.83 12.03
CA ALA A 47 0.08 -2.60 10.87
C ALA A 47 -0.34 -3.91 10.20
N LYS A 48 -1.63 -4.24 10.30
CA LYS A 48 -2.24 -5.38 9.62
C LYS A 48 -2.32 -5.22 8.09
N VAL A 49 -2.32 -3.98 7.62
CA VAL A 49 -2.34 -3.64 6.19
C VAL A 49 -1.23 -2.62 5.92
N LEU A 50 -0.42 -2.92 4.93
CA LEU A 50 0.75 -2.15 4.49
C LEU A 50 0.57 -1.65 3.06
N MET A 51 1.49 -0.80 2.59
CA MET A 51 1.45 -0.28 1.22
C MET A 51 1.58 -1.43 0.19
N ALA A 52 2.42 -2.42 0.47
CA ALA A 52 2.64 -3.58 -0.39
C ALA A 52 1.36 -4.40 -0.61
N ASP A 53 0.46 -4.44 0.36
CA ASP A 53 -0.80 -5.17 0.25
C ASP A 53 -1.70 -4.55 -0.82
N PHE A 54 -1.74 -3.23 -0.93
CA PHE A 54 -2.48 -2.52 -1.98
C PHE A 54 -1.87 -2.71 -3.39
N LEU A 55 -0.58 -3.07 -3.49
CA LEU A 55 0.03 -3.43 -4.78
C LEU A 55 -0.28 -4.88 -5.20
N ARG A 56 -0.56 -5.74 -4.22
CA ARG A 56 -0.85 -7.16 -4.44
C ARG A 56 -2.35 -7.44 -4.61
N SER A 57 -3.19 -6.71 -3.89
CA SER A 57 -4.63 -6.87 -3.85
C SER A 57 -5.33 -5.55 -3.53
N SER A 58 -6.66 -5.58 -3.40
CA SER A 58 -7.45 -4.46 -2.88
C SER A 58 -7.94 -4.82 -1.49
N PRO A 59 -7.14 -4.60 -0.44
CA PRO A 59 -7.52 -4.98 0.92
C PRO A 59 -8.75 -4.17 1.36
N ASP A 60 -9.72 -4.88 1.94
CA ASP A 60 -10.96 -4.26 2.43
C ASP A 60 -10.69 -3.22 3.50
N LYS A 61 -11.52 -2.17 3.52
CA LYS A 61 -11.44 -1.16 4.56
C LYS A 61 -11.92 -1.76 5.89
N PRO A 62 -11.10 -1.70 6.96
CA PRO A 62 -11.51 -2.22 8.26
C PRO A 62 -12.67 -1.41 8.85
N ALA A 63 -13.49 -2.09 9.66
CA ALA A 63 -14.62 -1.48 10.35
C ALA A 63 -14.14 -0.44 11.37
N SER A 64 -14.92 0.63 11.53
CA SER A 64 -14.71 1.61 12.61
C SER A 64 -15.41 1.13 13.88
N PRO A 65 -14.86 1.44 15.07
CA PRO A 65 -15.50 1.07 16.31
C PRO A 65 -16.86 1.76 16.48
N THR A 66 -17.79 1.07 17.11
CA THR A 66 -19.12 1.57 17.45
C THR A 66 -19.21 1.88 18.95
N THR A 67 -20.30 2.50 19.39
CA THR A 67 -20.55 2.82 20.81
C THR A 67 -20.64 1.59 21.71
N GLU A 68 -20.87 0.41 21.14
CA GLU A 68 -20.96 -0.87 21.86
C GLU A 68 -19.62 -1.63 21.90
N THR A 69 -18.60 -1.14 21.18
CA THR A 69 -17.30 -1.81 21.12
C THR A 69 -16.52 -1.58 22.42
N ALA A 70 -16.01 -2.65 23.02
CA ALA A 70 -15.16 -2.57 24.21
C ALA A 70 -13.94 -1.66 23.95
N GLU A 71 -13.50 -0.88 24.94
CA GLU A 71 -12.49 0.17 24.73
C GLU A 71 -11.16 -0.36 24.14
N HIS A 72 -10.71 -1.52 24.59
CA HIS A 72 -9.50 -2.17 24.07
C HIS A 72 -9.66 -2.55 22.59
N ASP A 73 -10.80 -3.13 22.23
CA ASP A 73 -11.09 -3.51 20.84
C ASP A 73 -11.31 -2.28 19.97
N ALA A 74 -11.91 -1.23 20.53
CA ALA A 74 -12.10 0.04 19.84
C ALA A 74 -10.76 0.72 19.52
N LEU A 75 -9.78 0.62 20.42
CA LEU A 75 -8.42 1.10 20.18
C LEU A 75 -7.75 0.31 19.05
N ALA A 76 -7.84 -1.02 19.07
CA ALA A 76 -7.30 -1.87 18.01
C ALA A 76 -7.93 -1.56 16.64
N MET A 77 -9.25 -1.41 16.58
CA MET A 77 -9.97 -1.04 15.36
C MET A 77 -9.55 0.35 14.84
N ARG A 78 -9.32 1.32 15.73
CA ARG A 78 -8.81 2.66 15.32
C ARG A 78 -7.43 2.56 14.69
N TRP A 79 -6.53 1.74 15.26
CA TRP A 79 -5.22 1.48 14.67
C TRP A 79 -5.33 0.84 13.30
N ASP A 80 -6.19 -0.18 13.14
CA ASP A 80 -6.41 -0.83 11.84
C ASP A 80 -6.89 0.17 10.78
N VAL A 81 -7.84 1.05 11.12
CA VAL A 81 -8.34 2.10 10.22
C VAL A 81 -7.25 3.11 9.87
N MET A 82 -6.43 3.54 10.84
CA MET A 82 -5.31 4.45 10.59
C MET A 82 -4.27 3.83 9.66
N HIS A 83 -3.86 2.59 9.93
CA HIS A 83 -2.86 1.86 9.13
C HIS A 83 -3.34 1.66 7.70
N TRP A 84 -4.60 1.25 7.51
CA TRP A 84 -5.20 1.11 6.19
C TRP A 84 -5.23 2.45 5.43
N THR A 85 -5.66 3.53 6.09
CA THR A 85 -5.75 4.86 5.47
C THR A 85 -4.37 5.38 5.08
N ARG A 86 -3.37 5.18 5.94
CA ARG A 86 -1.98 5.55 5.70
C ARG A 86 -1.38 4.76 4.54
N GLY A 87 -1.50 3.43 4.54
CA GLY A 87 -0.98 2.58 3.47
C GLY A 87 -1.54 2.97 2.09
N ARG A 88 -2.85 3.23 2.02
CA ARG A 88 -3.50 3.68 0.78
C ARG A 88 -3.02 5.06 0.34
N GLY A 89 -2.98 6.03 1.27
CA GLY A 89 -2.59 7.41 0.99
C GLY A 89 -1.12 7.53 0.58
N ASP A 90 -0.22 6.87 1.32
CA ASP A 90 1.21 6.87 1.05
C ASP A 90 1.53 6.22 -0.30
N LEU A 91 0.83 5.12 -0.64
CA LEU A 91 0.98 4.50 -1.97
C LEU A 91 0.53 5.45 -3.07
N GLN A 92 -0.62 6.11 -2.91
CA GLN A 92 -1.09 7.08 -3.90
C GLN A 92 -0.11 8.25 -4.08
N ASN A 93 0.41 8.79 -2.98
CA ASN A 93 1.42 9.84 -3.00
C ASN A 93 2.72 9.36 -3.69
N LEU A 94 3.17 8.15 -3.36
CA LEU A 94 4.36 7.55 -3.97
C LEU A 94 4.19 7.38 -5.47
N LEU A 95 3.05 6.84 -5.93
CA LEU A 95 2.76 6.72 -7.35
C LEU A 95 2.73 8.10 -8.03
N ASN A 96 2.14 9.12 -7.41
CA ASN A 96 2.13 10.47 -7.97
C ASN A 96 3.54 11.09 -8.10
N GLN A 97 4.48 10.76 -7.22
CA GLN A 97 5.87 11.23 -7.30
C GLN A 97 6.70 10.41 -8.28
N VAL A 98 6.43 9.11 -8.38
CA VAL A 98 7.23 8.15 -9.14
C VAL A 98 6.78 8.12 -10.60
N LEU A 99 5.49 8.20 -10.91
CA LEU A 99 4.96 8.12 -12.28
C LEU A 99 5.46 9.24 -13.22
N PRO A 100 5.66 10.49 -12.82
CA PRO A 100 6.29 11.48 -13.70
C PRO A 100 7.76 11.13 -14.00
N ASN A 101 8.48 10.58 -13.02
CA ASN A 101 9.93 10.37 -13.09
C ASN A 101 10.32 9.02 -13.73
N PHE A 102 9.53 7.96 -13.52
CA PHE A 102 9.80 6.62 -14.05
C PHE A 102 9.70 6.54 -15.57
N PHE A 103 8.90 7.41 -16.19
CA PHE A 103 8.68 7.43 -17.64
C PHE A 103 9.63 8.36 -18.39
N LEU A 104 10.37 9.21 -17.68
CA LEU A 104 11.32 10.17 -18.25
C LEU A 104 12.78 9.72 -18.16
N SER A 105 13.07 8.67 -17.39
CA SER A 105 14.42 8.08 -17.33
C SER A 105 14.63 7.16 -18.55
N THR A 106 14.94 7.76 -19.70
CA THR A 106 15.42 7.08 -20.92
C THR A 106 16.89 6.75 -20.85
#